data_AF-A0AAE8VYU3-F1
#
_entry.id   AF-A0AAE8VYU3-F1
#
_cell.length_a   1.000
_cell.length_b   1.000
_cell.length_c   1.000
_cell.angle_alpha   90.00
_cell.angle_beta   90.00
_cell.angle_gamma   90.00
#
_symmetry.space_group_name_H-M   'P 1'
#
loop_
_entity.id
_entity.type
_entity.pdbx_description
1 polymer ?
#
loop_
_entity_poly.entity_id
_entity_poly.type
_entity_poly.pdbx_seq_one_letter_code
_entity_poly.pdbx_strand_id
1 'polypeptide(L)'
;MGAGADTDAFEPRGDVRLLPWTSLEGKPCYVVTDEQGGPVSRLADATEAIQLGMGTELLAHARKLLPEAPRGELRFLAERLTKALGDALRVAESRGQRLENPS
;
A
#
# COMPACT_ATOMS: atom_id res chain seq x y z
N MET A 1 40.89 -34.92 -1.23
CA MET A 1 39.85 -35.77 -1.83
C MET A 1 38.55 -35.52 -1.07
N GLY A 2 37.61 -34.79 -1.69
CA GLY A 2 36.19 -34.62 -1.30
C GLY A 2 35.93 -33.78 -0.03
N ALA A 3 35.04 -32.80 -0.01
CA ALA A 3 34.24 -32.13 -1.03
C ALA A 3 33.96 -30.73 -0.45
N GLY A 4 34.28 -29.70 -1.23
CA GLY A 4 33.96 -28.31 -0.89
C GLY A 4 32.46 -28.12 -0.88
N ALA A 5 32.04 -27.24 0.02
CA ALA A 5 30.68 -26.78 0.19
C ALA A 5 30.02 -26.41 -1.13
N ASP A 6 28.77 -26.84 -1.28
CA ASP A 6 27.81 -26.05 -2.05
C ASP A 6 26.47 -26.16 -1.32
N THR A 7 26.40 -25.48 -0.19
CA THR A 7 25.11 -25.02 0.32
C THR A 7 24.87 -23.73 -0.43
N ASP A 8 24.30 -23.86 -1.63
CA ASP A 8 23.66 -22.76 -2.33
C ASP A 8 22.44 -22.38 -1.46
N ALA A 9 22.73 -21.62 -0.40
CA ALA A 9 21.72 -20.91 0.33
C ALA A 9 21.11 -19.97 -0.70
N PHE A 10 19.87 -20.24 -1.09
CA PHE A 10 19.04 -19.30 -1.82
C PHE A 10 18.87 -18.07 -0.92
N GLU A 11 19.88 -17.20 -0.93
CA GLU A 11 19.79 -15.83 -0.44
C GLU A 11 18.82 -15.16 -1.41
N PRO A 12 17.59 -14.81 -1.00
CA PRO A 12 16.67 -14.15 -1.90
C PRO A 12 17.27 -12.79 -2.23
N ARG A 13 17.90 -12.70 -3.41
CA ARG A 13 18.36 -11.45 -4.04
C ARG A 13 17.16 -10.68 -4.59
N GLY A 14 16.16 -10.47 -3.75
CA GLY A 14 14.91 -9.83 -4.14
C GLY A 14 14.37 -8.98 -3.01
N ASP A 15 13.98 -7.76 -3.33
CA ASP A 15 13.43 -6.84 -2.36
C ASP A 15 12.01 -7.22 -1.96
N VAL A 16 11.77 -7.10 -0.67
CA VAL A 16 10.45 -7.34 -0.08
C VAL A 16 9.65 -6.04 -0.14
N ARG A 17 8.59 -6.04 -0.94
CA ARG A 17 7.66 -4.90 -1.05
C ARG A 17 6.38 -5.18 -0.29
N LEU A 18 6.00 -4.24 0.58
CA LEU A 18 4.67 -4.16 1.18
C LEU A 18 3.61 -3.78 0.12
N LEU A 19 2.47 -4.49 0.13
CA LEU A 19 1.37 -4.23 -0.80
C LEU A 19 0.35 -3.25 -0.19
N PRO A 20 -0.29 -2.40 -1.02
CA PRO A 20 -1.26 -1.40 -0.56
C PRO A 20 -2.63 -1.99 -0.17
N TRP A 21 -2.78 -3.32 -0.24
CA TRP A 21 -3.93 -4.08 0.23
C TRP A 21 -3.53 -5.05 1.34
N THR A 22 -4.54 -5.54 2.07
CA THR A 22 -4.40 -6.59 3.07
C THR A 22 -4.95 -7.91 2.56
N SER A 23 -4.66 -8.99 3.27
CA SER A 23 -5.36 -10.25 3.08
C SER A 23 -6.83 -10.12 3.51
N LEU A 24 -7.63 -11.14 3.22
CA LEU A 24 -9.02 -11.24 3.70
C LEU A 24 -9.10 -11.21 5.23
N GLU A 25 -8.04 -11.61 5.93
CA GLU A 25 -7.93 -11.57 7.39
C GLU A 25 -7.42 -10.21 7.92
N GLY A 26 -7.22 -9.22 7.04
CA GLY A 26 -6.71 -7.91 7.40
C GLY A 26 -5.20 -7.86 7.67
N LYS A 27 -4.46 -8.94 7.37
CA LYS A 27 -3.00 -8.97 7.58
C LYS A 27 -2.26 -8.23 6.46
N PRO A 28 -1.14 -7.56 6.75
CA PRO A 28 -0.28 -6.98 5.72
C PRO A 28 0.18 -8.04 4.70
N CYS A 29 0.16 -7.70 3.42
CA CYS A 29 0.66 -8.56 2.36
C CYS A 29 1.99 -8.02 1.80
N TYR A 30 2.85 -8.94 1.37
CA TYR A 30 4.17 -8.64 0.82
C TYR A 30 4.39 -9.40 -0.49
N VAL A 31 5.22 -8.86 -1.36
CA VAL A 31 5.74 -9.53 -2.55
C VAL A 31 7.26 -9.44 -2.56
N VAL A 32 7.92 -10.53 -2.92
CA VAL A 32 9.37 -10.54 -3.20
C VAL A 32 9.53 -10.26 -4.69
N THR A 33 10.29 -9.22 -5.04
CA THR A 33 10.49 -8.79 -6.43
C THR A 33 11.97 -8.79 -6.77
N ASP A 34 12.29 -9.10 -8.02
CA ASP A 34 13.59 -8.74 -8.59
C ASP A 34 13.63 -7.24 -8.93
N GLU A 35 14.80 -6.75 -9.36
CA GLU A 35 15.05 -5.34 -9.70
C GLU A 35 14.13 -4.79 -10.82
N GLN A 36 13.46 -5.64 -11.60
CA GLN A 36 12.71 -5.21 -12.80
C GLN A 36 11.21 -4.95 -12.55
N GLY A 37 10.69 -5.19 -11.35
CA GLY A 37 9.30 -4.88 -11.00
C GLY A 37 8.28 -5.76 -11.75
N GLY A 38 7.85 -6.84 -11.09
CA GLY A 38 6.90 -7.81 -11.65
C GLY A 38 5.45 -7.31 -11.80
N PRO A 39 4.56 -8.13 -12.39
CA PRO A 39 3.14 -7.80 -12.58
C PRO A 39 2.42 -7.36 -11.29
N VAL A 40 2.78 -7.97 -10.16
CA VAL A 40 2.21 -7.62 -8.84
C VAL A 40 2.67 -6.23 -8.38
N SER A 41 3.92 -5.85 -8.64
CA SER A 41 4.42 -4.50 -8.34
C SER A 41 3.67 -3.43 -9.13
N ARG A 42 3.41 -3.68 -10.43
CA ARG A 42 2.60 -2.77 -11.25
C ARG A 42 1.15 -2.67 -10.76
N LEU A 43 0.57 -3.79 -10.32
CA LEU A 43 -0.76 -3.78 -9.70
C LEU A 43 -0.75 -2.99 -8.38
N ALA A 44 0.31 -3.11 -7.59
CA ALA A 44 0.51 -2.30 -6.39
C ALA A 44 0.56 -0.81 -6.74
N ASP A 45 1.35 -0.40 -7.73
CA ASP A 45 1.43 1.00 -8.16
C ASP A 45 0.07 1.54 -8.63
N ALA A 46 -0.65 0.77 -9.45
CA ALA A 46 -1.98 1.14 -9.92
C ALA A 46 -2.97 1.28 -8.75
N THR A 47 -2.91 0.37 -7.77
CA THR A 47 -3.80 0.41 -6.60
C THR A 47 -3.48 1.59 -5.68
N GLU A 48 -2.20 1.88 -5.46
CA GLU A 48 -1.77 3.09 -4.73
C GLU A 48 -2.33 4.35 -5.40
N ALA A 49 -2.23 4.45 -6.74
CA ALA A 49 -2.75 5.59 -7.48
C ALA A 49 -4.28 5.72 -7.37
N ILE A 50 -5.01 4.61 -7.48
CA ILE A 50 -6.48 4.58 -7.35
C ILE A 50 -6.91 5.00 -5.93
N GLN A 51 -6.27 4.46 -4.89
CA GLN A 51 -6.56 4.81 -3.50
C GLN A 51 -6.35 6.32 -3.23
N LEU A 52 -5.23 6.88 -3.67
CA LEU A 52 -4.96 8.31 -3.52
C LEU A 52 -5.90 9.19 -4.36
N GLY A 53 -6.28 8.74 -5.56
CA GLY A 53 -7.28 9.42 -6.39
C GLY A 53 -8.65 9.50 -5.70
N MET A 54 -9.16 8.36 -5.23
CA MET A 54 -10.42 8.30 -4.47
C MET A 54 -10.36 9.17 -3.20
N GLY A 55 -9.24 9.15 -2.48
CA GLY A 55 -9.04 10.00 -1.31
C GLY A 55 -9.09 11.49 -1.65
N THR A 56 -8.53 11.89 -2.79
CA THR A 56 -8.56 13.27 -3.27
C THR A 56 -9.98 13.72 -3.59
N GLU A 57 -10.74 12.90 -4.31
CA GLU A 57 -12.14 13.18 -4.66
C GLU A 57 -13.02 13.27 -3.40
N LEU A 58 -12.88 12.33 -2.47
CA LEU A 58 -13.61 12.32 -1.21
C LEU A 58 -13.30 13.56 -0.38
N LEU A 59 -12.03 13.95 -0.27
CA LEU A 59 -11.63 15.14 0.48
C LEU A 59 -12.20 16.42 -0.15
N ALA A 60 -12.22 16.51 -1.48
CA ALA A 60 -12.83 17.62 -2.19
C ALA A 60 -14.35 17.70 -1.93
N HIS A 61 -15.04 16.55 -1.92
CA HIS A 61 -16.46 16.48 -1.58
C HIS A 61 -16.71 16.87 -0.11
N ALA A 62 -15.92 16.34 0.83
CA ALA A 62 -16.03 16.63 2.26
C ALA A 62 -15.90 18.14 2.55
N ARG A 63 -14.95 18.82 1.91
CA ARG A 63 -14.75 20.27 2.06
C ARG A 63 -15.96 21.09 1.61
N LYS A 64 -16.72 20.62 0.62
CA LYS A 64 -17.95 21.27 0.16
C LYS A 64 -19.14 20.97 1.06
N LEU A 65 -19.20 19.77 1.62
CA LEU A 65 -20.33 19.30 2.42
C LEU A 65 -20.29 19.82 3.87
N LEU A 66 -19.11 19.84 4.50
CA LEU A 66 -18.94 20.14 5.93
C LEU A 66 -19.59 21.45 6.41
N PRO A 67 -19.59 22.57 5.66
CA PRO A 67 -20.21 23.82 6.11
C PRO A 67 -21.72 23.71 6.38
N GLU A 68 -22.43 22.90 5.60
CA GLU A 68 -23.90 22.76 5.63
C GLU A 68 -24.34 21.33 5.95
N ALA A 69 -23.43 20.51 6.51
CA ALA A 69 -23.64 19.07 6.63
C ALA A 69 -24.80 18.74 7.60
N PRO A 70 -25.81 17.99 7.15
CA PRO A 70 -26.82 17.44 8.04
C PRO A 70 -26.17 16.49 9.05
N ARG A 71 -26.67 16.48 10.30
CA ARG A 71 -26.12 15.62 11.37
C ARG A 71 -26.05 14.14 10.99
N GLY A 72 -26.98 13.66 10.15
CA GLY A 72 -27.01 12.28 9.66
C GLY A 72 -25.86 11.92 8.71
N GLU A 73 -25.33 12.89 7.97
CA GLU A 73 -24.29 12.65 6.96
C GLU A 73 -22.88 12.74 7.54
N LEU A 74 -22.71 13.45 8.66
CA LEU A 74 -21.41 13.62 9.31
C LEU A 74 -20.78 12.29 9.75
N ARG A 75 -21.58 11.35 10.28
CA ARG A 75 -21.05 10.03 10.68
C ARG A 75 -20.52 9.26 9.47
N PHE A 76 -21.31 9.20 8.41
CA PHE A 76 -20.92 8.53 7.17
C PHE A 76 -19.68 9.18 6.55
N LEU A 77 -19.64 10.52 6.50
CA LEU A 77 -18.48 11.25 5.97
C LEU A 77 -17.22 10.96 6.79
N ALA A 78 -17.33 10.94 8.12
CA ALA A 78 -16.22 10.62 9.01
C ALA A 78 -15.70 9.19 8.82
N GLU A 79 -16.60 8.20 8.66
CA GLU A 79 -16.23 6.81 8.36
C GLU A 79 -15.46 6.70 7.03
N ARG A 80 -15.94 7.39 5.99
CA ARG A 80 -15.27 7.41 4.68
C ARG A 80 -13.91 8.08 4.73
N LEU A 81 -13.80 9.22 5.40
CA LEU A 81 -12.53 9.94 5.57
C LEU A 81 -11.52 9.12 6.38
N THR A 82 -11.98 8.42 7.42
CA THR A 82 -11.13 7.53 8.24
C THR A 82 -10.57 6.39 7.38
N LYS A 83 -11.40 5.78 6.53
CA LYS A 83 -10.93 4.75 5.59
C LYS A 83 -9.90 5.30 4.61
N ALA A 84 -10.19 6.44 3.98
CA ALA A 84 -9.28 7.04 3.00
C ALA A 84 -7.93 7.45 3.62
N LEU A 85 -7.94 7.91 4.89
CA LEU A 85 -6.71 8.18 5.64
C LEU A 85 -5.92 6.90 5.90
N GLY A 86 -6.58 5.81 6.30
CA GLY A 86 -5.94 4.51 6.46
C GLY A 86 -5.29 4.01 5.17
N ASP A 87 -6.01 4.12 4.04
CA ASP A 87 -5.47 3.78 2.73
C ASP A 87 -4.21 4.63 2.42
N ALA A 88 -4.26 5.96 2.64
CA ALA A 88 -3.15 6.86 2.37
C ALA A 88 -1.91 6.58 3.25
N LEU A 89 -2.10 6.31 4.55
CA LEU A 89 -1.01 5.95 5.46
C LEU A 89 -0.32 4.66 5.01
N ARG A 90 -1.09 3.68 4.52
CA ARG A 90 -0.54 2.43 4.00
C ARG A 90 0.26 2.62 2.72
N VAL A 91 -0.22 3.48 1.81
CA VAL A 91 0.56 3.87 0.62
C VAL A 91 1.86 4.55 1.03
N ALA A 92 1.83 5.43 2.02
CA ALA A 92 3.02 6.12 2.53
C ALA A 92 4.04 5.13 3.13
N GLU A 93 3.58 4.17 3.94
CA GLU A 93 4.44 3.11 4.51
C GLU A 93 5.06 2.24 3.41
N SER A 94 4.24 1.78 2.45
CA SER A 94 4.69 1.00 1.29
C SER A 94 5.78 1.72 0.49
N ARG A 95 5.63 3.04 0.29
CA ARG A 95 6.62 3.86 -0.41
C ARG A 95 7.86 4.12 0.43
N GLY A 96 7.70 4.39 1.72
CA GLY A 96 8.80 4.64 2.65
C GLY A 96 9.77 3.47 2.74
N GLN A 97 9.26 2.24 2.85
CA GLN A 97 10.11 1.04 2.89
C GLN A 97 10.97 0.87 1.63
N ARG A 98 10.46 1.28 0.46
CA ARG A 98 11.22 1.25 -0.81
C ARG A 98 12.31 2.32 -0.89
N LEU A 99 12.20 3.40 -0.11
CA LEU A 99 13.23 4.44 -0.04
C LEU A 99 14.33 4.08 0.96
N GLU A 100 13.98 3.41 2.06
CA GLU A 100 14.92 2.96 3.09
C GLU A 100 15.72 1.73 2.68
N ASN A 101 15.13 0.87 1.85
CA ASN A 101 15.78 -0.29 1.27
C ASN A 101 15.83 -0.15 -0.27
N PRO A 102 16.69 0.73 -0.79
CA PRO A 102 16.84 0.92 -2.23
C PRO A 102 17.42 -0.34 -2.87
N SER A 103 16.66 -0.90 -3.80
CA SER A 103 17.06 -1.94 -4.77
C SER A 103 18.24 -1.51 -5.61
#